data_AF-A0A7J9N424-F1
#
_entry.id   AF-A0A7J9N424-F1
#
_cell.length_a   1.000
_cell.length_b   1.000
_cell.length_c   1.000
_cell.angle_alpha   90.00
_cell.angle_beta   90.00
_cell.angle_gamma   90.00
#
_symmetry.space_group_name_H-M   'P 1'
#
loop_
_entity.id
_entity.type
_entity.pdbx_description
1 polymer ?
#
loop_
_entity_poly.entity_id
_entity_poly.type
_entity_poly.pdbx_seq_one_letter_code
_entity_poly.pdbx_strand_id
1 'polypeptide(L)'
;MHQSNRVLRQFKCRQPIPVEPEVFDDHHRIDLRQLNTDWPRFYSEYIQMWEDRYDYIPTRKSIIVPELACVPEYMPWFRIYGKPYLLSPEERQRQLRV
;
A
#
# COMPACT_ATOMS: atom_id res chain seq x y z
N MET A 1 6.94 6.74 -0.17
CA MET A 1 5.94 7.27 0.78
C MET A 1 4.99 6.17 1.27
N HIS A 2 4.57 6.17 2.55
CA HIS A 2 3.67 5.13 3.10
C HIS A 2 2.23 5.31 2.58
N GLN A 3 1.73 4.36 1.78
CA GLN A 3 0.41 4.42 1.17
C GLN A 3 -0.68 3.83 2.08
N SER A 4 -0.88 4.43 3.27
CA SER A 4 -1.80 3.95 4.33
C SER A 4 -3.24 3.71 3.83
N ASN A 5 -3.66 4.49 2.82
CA ASN A 5 -4.98 4.38 2.20
C ASN A 5 -5.23 3.03 1.53
N ARG A 6 -4.20 2.21 1.27
CA ARG A 6 -4.31 0.89 0.62
C ARG A 6 -4.57 -0.26 1.58
N VAL A 7 -4.41 -0.03 2.89
CA VAL A 7 -4.49 -1.07 3.94
C VAL A 7 -5.50 -0.73 5.04
N LEU A 8 -6.44 0.17 4.78
CA LEU A 8 -7.41 0.67 5.76
C LEU A 8 -8.28 -0.43 6.38
N ARG A 9 -8.49 -1.55 5.67
CA ARG A 9 -9.24 -2.71 6.19
C ARG A 9 -8.60 -3.33 7.45
N GLN A 10 -7.27 -3.35 7.54
CA GLN A 10 -6.57 -3.89 8.72
C GLN A 10 -6.85 -3.05 9.97
N PHE A 11 -7.08 -1.75 9.77
CA PHE A 11 -7.40 -0.77 10.80
C PHE A 11 -8.92 -0.58 11.00
N LYS A 12 -9.75 -1.50 10.49
CA LYS A 12 -11.22 -1.43 10.55
C LYS A 12 -11.78 -0.11 10.01
N CYS A 13 -11.11 0.50 9.04
CA CYS A 13 -11.52 1.75 8.41
C CYS A 13 -12.15 1.50 7.03
N ARG A 14 -13.00 2.44 6.57
CA ARG A 14 -13.60 2.35 5.23
C ARG A 14 -12.52 2.37 4.17
N GLN A 15 -12.50 1.33 3.33
CA GLN A 15 -11.58 1.22 2.20
C GLN A 15 -12.19 1.87 0.95
N PRO A 16 -11.65 3.00 0.45
CA PRO A 16 -11.96 3.52 -0.88
C PRO A 16 -11.18 2.73 -1.94
N ILE A 17 -11.47 3.00 -3.22
CA ILE A 17 -10.57 2.62 -4.31
C ILE A 17 -9.26 3.40 -4.10
N PRO A 18 -8.11 2.72 -3.96
CA PRO A 18 -6.83 3.38 -3.77
C PRO A 18 -6.38 4.09 -5.06
N VAL A 19 -5.60 5.16 -4.89
CA VAL A 19 -4.82 5.74 -6.00
C VAL A 19 -3.77 4.74 -6.49
N GLU A 20 -3.26 4.96 -7.69
CA GLU A 20 -2.20 4.13 -8.25
C GLU A 20 -0.98 4.04 -7.32
N PRO A 21 -0.29 2.89 -7.29
CA PRO A 21 0.96 2.77 -6.55
C PRO A 21 1.95 3.84 -6.99
N GLU A 22 2.66 4.42 -6.03
CA GLU A 22 3.94 5.03 -6.34
C GLU A 22 4.91 3.92 -6.72
N VAL A 23 5.61 4.10 -7.84
CA VAL A 23 6.64 3.17 -8.31
C VAL A 23 7.94 3.53 -7.60
N PHE A 24 8.45 2.62 -6.76
CA PHE A 24 9.70 2.79 -6.02
C PHE A 24 10.85 1.95 -6.59
N ASP A 25 10.82 1.65 -7.89
CA ASP A 25 11.84 0.79 -8.51
C ASP A 25 13.26 1.33 -8.33
N ASP A 26 13.43 2.65 -8.28
CA ASP A 26 14.72 3.28 -8.00
C ASP A 26 15.23 2.99 -6.58
N HIS A 27 14.33 2.79 -5.60
CA HIS A 27 14.72 2.41 -4.24
C HIS A 27 15.25 0.98 -4.17
N HIS A 28 14.78 0.08 -5.05
CA HIS A 28 15.29 -1.29 -5.14
C HIS A 28 16.74 -1.36 -5.66
N ARG A 29 17.25 -0.26 -6.25
CA ARG A 29 18.61 -0.18 -6.78
C ARG A 29 19.61 0.32 -5.75
N ILE A 30 19.14 0.75 -4.58
CA ILE A 30 19.99 1.27 -3.51
C ILE A 30 20.60 0.09 -2.74
N ASP A 31 21.94 0.03 -2.71
CA ASP A 31 22.69 -0.96 -1.93
C ASP A 31 23.27 -0.29 -0.68
N LEU A 32 22.79 -0.71 0.50
CA LEU A 32 23.23 -0.19 1.80
C LEU A 32 24.71 -0.49 2.12
N ARG A 33 25.40 -1.29 1.30
CA ARG A 33 26.82 -1.61 1.45
C ARG A 33 27.77 -0.54 0.91
N GLN A 34 27.25 0.53 0.30
CA GLN A 34 28.08 1.65 -0.15
C GLN A 34 28.70 2.37 1.07
N LEU A 35 30.02 2.30 1.20
CA LEU A 35 30.77 2.77 2.37
C LEU A 35 30.96 4.29 2.43
N ASN A 36 30.75 5.00 1.32
CA ASN A 36 30.95 6.45 1.21
C ASN A 36 29.66 7.27 1.21
N THR A 37 28.54 6.66 1.62
CA THR A 37 27.23 7.31 1.67
C THR A 37 26.87 7.64 3.10
N ASP A 38 26.59 8.90 3.38
CA ASP A 38 25.97 9.35 4.63
C ASP A 38 24.49 8.92 4.63
N TRP A 39 24.23 7.69 5.09
CA TRP A 39 22.89 7.09 5.10
C TRP A 39 21.85 7.89 5.90
N PRO A 40 22.16 8.40 7.11
CA PRO A 40 21.24 9.28 7.83
C PRO A 40 20.82 10.51 7.01
N ARG A 41 21.76 11.15 6.32
CA ARG A 41 21.44 12.29 5.45
C ARG A 41 20.64 11.87 4.21
N PHE A 42 21.04 10.78 3.57
CA PHE A 42 20.39 10.24 2.38
C PHE A 42 18.93 9.86 2.64
N TYR A 43 18.63 9.25 3.80
CA TYR A 43 17.29 8.83 4.19
C TYR A 43 16.58 9.81 5.14
N SER A 44 17.07 11.05 5.25
CA SER A 44 16.54 12.05 6.20
C SER A 44 15.03 12.28 6.04
N GLU A 45 14.52 12.34 4.81
CA GLU A 45 13.08 12.45 4.52
C GLU A 45 12.29 11.25 5.09
N TYR A 46 12.78 10.03 4.89
CA TYR A 46 12.14 8.82 5.40
C TYR A 46 12.17 8.74 6.93
N ILE A 47 13.27 9.17 7.54
CA ILE A 47 13.41 9.26 8.99
C ILE A 47 12.40 10.27 9.55
N GLN A 48 12.30 11.46 8.95
CA GLN A 48 11.33 12.47 9.37
C GLN A 48 9.88 11.96 9.26
N MET A 49 9.53 11.32 8.14
CA MET A 49 8.22 10.69 7.98
C MET A 49 7.91 9.64 9.06
N TRP A 50 8.92 8.90 9.52
CA TRP A 50 8.76 7.93 10.60
C TRP A 50 8.59 8.59 11.96
N GLU A 51 9.31 9.68 12.23
CA GLU A 51 9.09 10.46 13.45
C GLU A 51 7.66 11.03 13.48
N ASP A 52 7.18 11.52 12.33
CA ASP A 52 5.83 12.06 12.14
C ASP A 52 4.77 10.97 11.95
N ARG A 53 5.10 9.68 12.16
CA ARG A 53 4.22 8.53 11.87
C ARG A 53 2.81 8.63 12.49
N TYR A 54 2.68 9.27 13.64
CA TYR A 54 1.40 9.42 14.33
C TYR A 54 0.44 10.34 13.58
N ASP A 55 0.95 11.30 12.81
CA ASP A 55 0.15 12.20 11.98
C ASP A 55 -0.43 11.49 10.74
N TYR A 56 0.16 10.35 10.36
CA TYR A 56 -0.29 9.52 9.24
C TYR A 56 -1.25 8.40 9.66
N ILE A 57 -1.62 8.33 10.94
CA ILE A 57 -2.64 7.38 11.41
C ILE A 57 -4.01 7.84 10.88
N PRO A 58 -4.71 7.01 10.10
CA PRO A 58 -6.02 7.39 9.57
C PRO A 58 -7.00 7.73 10.70
N THR A 59 -7.43 8.98 10.79
CA THR A 59 -8.37 9.49 11.82
C THR A 59 -9.82 9.03 11.58
N ARG A 60 -10.03 7.87 10.95
CA ARG A 60 -11.36 7.45 10.47
C ARG A 60 -12.11 6.65 11.52
N LYS A 61 -13.42 6.87 11.58
CA LYS A 61 -14.34 6.11 12.44
C LYS A 61 -14.17 4.61 12.17
N SER A 62 -13.89 3.87 13.23
CA SER A 62 -13.97 2.41 13.25
C SER A 62 -15.31 1.96 12.67
N ILE A 63 -15.25 1.12 11.64
CA ILE A 63 -16.42 0.47 11.09
C ILE A 63 -16.68 -0.78 11.91
N ILE A 64 -17.85 -0.80 12.55
CA ILE A 64 -18.32 -1.93 13.37
C ILE A 64 -19.02 -2.98 12.48
N VAL A 65 -19.48 -2.58 11.29
CA VAL A 65 -20.32 -3.40 10.40
C VAL A 65 -19.52 -3.83 9.15
N PRO A 66 -19.22 -5.12 8.96
CA PRO A 66 -18.41 -5.62 7.84
C PRO A 66 -18.91 -5.20 6.45
N GLU A 67 -20.22 -5.06 6.28
CA GLU A 67 -20.88 -4.67 5.03
C GLU A 67 -20.53 -3.22 4.62
N LEU A 68 -20.12 -2.38 5.56
CA LEU A 68 -19.69 -1.00 5.31
C LEU A 68 -18.17 -0.87 5.15
N ALA A 69 -17.41 -1.96 5.30
CA ALA A 69 -15.95 -1.93 5.34
C ALA A 69 -15.30 -1.40 4.05
N CYS A 70 -16.04 -1.38 2.94
CA CYS A 70 -15.58 -0.84 1.67
C CYS A 70 -16.68 -0.05 0.95
N VAL A 71 -16.29 0.82 0.02
CA VAL A 71 -17.26 1.43 -0.91
C VAL A 71 -17.80 0.34 -1.85
N PRO A 72 -19.08 0.41 -2.31
CA PRO A 72 -19.67 -0.63 -3.16
C PRO A 72 -18.82 -0.99 -4.39
N GLU A 73 -18.10 -0.01 -4.93
CA GLU A 73 -17.26 -0.10 -6.12
C GLU A 73 -15.92 -0.78 -5.86
N TYR A 74 -15.50 -0.90 -4.59
CA TYR A 74 -14.20 -1.43 -4.21
C TYR A 74 -14.06 -2.92 -4.51
N MET A 75 -15.05 -3.74 -4.16
CA MET A 75 -14.96 -5.20 -4.35
C MET A 75 -14.91 -5.58 -5.84
N PRO A 76 -15.73 -4.99 -6.74
CA PRO A 76 -15.56 -5.13 -8.19
C PRO A 76 -14.17 -4.70 -8.67
N TRP A 77 -13.71 -3.51 -8.27
CA TRP A 77 -12.38 -3.01 -8.64
C TRP A 77 -11.26 -3.97 -8.20
N PHE A 78 -11.27 -4.42 -6.94
CA PHE A 78 -10.26 -5.30 -6.37
C PHE A 78 -10.20 -6.66 -7.09
N ARG A 79 -11.35 -7.20 -7.52
CA ARG A 79 -11.38 -8.46 -8.28
C ARG A 79 -10.73 -8.35 -9.66
N ILE A 80 -10.78 -7.17 -10.28
CA ILE A 80 -10.20 -6.91 -11.60
C ILE A 80 -8.72 -6.51 -11.47
N TYR A 81 -8.42 -5.55 -10.61
CA TYR A 81 -7.11 -4.88 -10.53
C TYR A 81 -6.25 -5.28 -9.33
N GLY A 82 -6.82 -5.94 -8.32
CA GLY A 82 -6.09 -6.37 -7.12
C GLY A 82 -5.33 -7.69 -7.30
N LYS A 83 -5.75 -8.53 -8.25
CA LYS A 83 -5.17 -9.85 -8.53
C LYS A 83 -3.70 -9.84 -9.00
N PRO A 84 -3.21 -8.88 -9.81
CA PRO A 84 -1.80 -8.75 -10.18
C PRO A 84 -0.81 -8.76 -9.01
N TYR A 85 -1.25 -8.29 -7.84
CA TYR A 85 -0.40 -8.13 -6.67
C TYR A 85 -0.56 -9.26 -5.63
N LEU A 86 -1.48 -10.20 -5.87
CA LEU A 86 -1.78 -11.31 -4.97
C LEU A 86 -1.49 -12.68 -5.60
N LEU A 87 -1.46 -12.75 -6.93
CA LEU A 87 -1.31 -13.98 -7.69
C LEU A 87 -0.07 -13.91 -8.57
N SER A 88 0.65 -15.03 -8.67
CA SER A 88 1.73 -15.19 -9.62
C SER A 88 1.23 -15.01 -11.07
N PRO A 89 2.10 -14.68 -12.04
CA PRO A 89 1.74 -14.63 -13.46
C PRO A 89 1.00 -15.88 -13.94
N GLU A 90 1.37 -17.05 -13.44
CA GLU A 90 0.77 -18.35 -13.81
C GLU A 90 -0.64 -18.52 -13.22
N GLU A 91 -0.83 -18.11 -11.96
CA GLU A 91 -2.12 -18.16 -11.27
C GLU A 91 -3.14 -17.22 -11.93
N ARG A 92 -2.69 -16.08 -12.48
CA ARG A 92 -3.52 -15.17 -13.28
C ARG A 92 -4.00 -15.81 -14.58
N GLN A 93 -3.12 -16.54 -15.29
CA GLN A 93 -3.48 -17.19 -16.56
C GLN A 93 -4.49 -18.32 -16.38
N ARG A 94 -4.47 -19.05 -15.27
CA ARG A 94 -5.42 -20.15 -15.00
C ARG A 94 -6.86 -19.67 -14.83
N GLN A 95 -7.07 -18.45 -14.33
CA GLN A 95 -8.41 -17.89 -14.12
C GLN A 95 -9.02 -17.25 -15.37
N LEU A 96 -8.21 -16.91 -16.39
CA LEU A 96 -8.69 -16.38 -17.66
C LEU A 96 -9.19 -17.48 -18.63
N ARG A 97 -9.05 -18.75 -18.25
CA ARG A 97 -9.49 -19.93 -19.03
C ARG A 97 -10.80 -20.54 -18.53
N VAL A 98 -11.50 -19.86 -17.62
CA VAL A 98 -12.86 -20.20 -17.15
C VAL A 98 -13.81 -19.16 -17.70
#